data_AF-A0A3C0EUV7-F1
#
_entry.id   AF-A0A3C0EUV7-F1
#
_cell.length_a   1.000
_cell.length_b   1.000
_cell.length_c   1.000
_cell.angle_alpha   90.00
_cell.angle_beta   90.00
_cell.angle_gamma   90.00
#
_symmetry.space_group_name_H-M   'P 1'
#
loop_
_entity.id
_entity.type
_entity.pdbx_description
1 polymer ?
#
loop_
_entity_poly.entity_id
_entity_poly.type
_entity_poly.pdbx_seq_one_letter_code
_entity_poly.pdbx_strand_id
1 'polypeptide(L)' 'MSLRINDIAPNFDAKTTRGEINFHEWLNNQWGVLFSHPKDFT' A
#
# COMPACT_ATOMS: atom_id res chain seq x y z
N MET A 1 -4.94 9.44 -12.25
CA MET A 1 -3.73 10.27 -12.03
C MET A 1 -2.65 9.37 -11.46
N SER A 2 -1.42 9.42 -11.99
CA SER A 2 -0.29 8.70 -11.41
C SER A 2 0.28 9.48 -10.23
N LEU A 3 0.80 8.76 -9.23
CA LEU A 3 1.60 9.37 -8.16
C LEU A 3 2.96 9.83 -8.70
N ARG A 4 3.43 10.96 -8.18
CA ARG A 4 4.78 11.46 -8.41
C ARG A 4 5.61 11.35 -7.14
N ILE A 5 6.92 11.51 -7.28
CA ILE A 5 7.83 11.56 -6.12
C ILE A 5 7.48 12.79 -5.26
N ASN A 6 7.50 12.61 -3.94
CA ASN A 6 7.10 13.57 -2.91
C ASN A 6 5.58 13.83 -2.79
N ASP A 7 4.74 13.17 -3.58
CA ASP A 7 3.29 13.18 -3.34
C ASP A 7 2.96 12.33 -2.11
N ILE A 8 1.93 12.74 -1.37
CA ILE A 8 1.38 11.91 -0.28
C ILE A 8 0.72 10.67 -0.90
N ALA A 9 1.18 9.49 -0.50
CA ALA A 9 0.58 8.23 -0.92
C ALA A 9 -0.92 8.18 -0.53
N PRO A 10 -1.82 7.71 -1.40
CA PRO A 10 -3.25 7.65 -1.08
C PRO A 10 -3.47 6.78 0.14
N ASN A 11 -4.31 7.25 1.07
CA ASN A 11 -4.80 6.36 2.11
C ASN A 11 -5.91 5.49 1.54
N PHE A 12 -5.82 4.18 1.70
CA PHE A 12 -6.79 3.22 1.19
C PHE A 12 -7.03 2.10 2.18
N ASP A 13 -8.25 1.56 2.13
CA ASP A 13 -8.62 0.35 2.83
C ASP A 13 -8.48 -0.84 1.87
N ALA A 14 -7.69 -1.84 2.25
CA ALA A 14 -7.44 -3.02 1.41
C ALA A 14 -7.51 -4.32 2.22
N LYS A 15 -8.07 -5.36 1.59
CA LYS A 15 -8.04 -6.72 2.12
C LYS A 15 -6.71 -7.35 1.80
N THR A 16 -5.97 -7.74 2.84
CA THR A 16 -4.69 -8.44 2.74
C THR A 16 -4.80 -9.86 3.28
N THR A 17 -3.76 -10.65 3.09
CA THR A 17 -3.64 -11.98 3.71
C THR A 17 -3.58 -11.95 5.24
N ARG A 18 -3.34 -10.77 5.84
CA ARG A 18 -3.31 -10.55 7.30
C ARG A 18 -4.56 -9.84 7.82
N GLY A 19 -5.60 -9.72 7.00
CA GLY A 19 -6.82 -9.00 7.32
C GLY A 19 -6.95 -7.69 6.55
N GLU A 20 -7.98 -6.91 6.88
CA GLU A 20 -8.23 -5.59 6.31
C GLU A 20 -7.31 -4.56 6.97
N ILE A 21 -6.71 -3.69 6.15
CA ILE A 21 -5.81 -2.64 6.63
C ILE A 21 -6.26 -1.29 6.08
N ASN A 22 -6.10 -0.25 6.89
CA ASN A 22 -6.01 1.13 6.43
C ASN A 22 -4.52 1.46 6.21
N PHE A 23 -4.15 1.90 5.01
CA PHE A 23 -2.74 1.98 4.61
C PHE A 23 -1.90 2.91 5.51
N HIS A 24 -2.43 4.08 5.90
CA HIS A 24 -1.69 5.03 6.74
C HIS A 24 -1.63 4.57 8.20
N GLU A 25 -2.70 3.99 8.74
CA GLU A 25 -2.70 3.46 10.10
C GLU A 25 -1.77 2.26 10.25
N TRP A 26 -1.75 1.36 9.25
CA TRP A 26 -0.85 0.21 9.21
C TRP A 26 0.62 0.64 9.12
N LEU A 27 0.91 1.69 8.34
CA LEU A 27 2.27 2.22 8.17
C LEU A 27 2.75 3.01 9.40
N ASN A 28 1.85 3.76 10.05
CA ASN A 28 2.11 4.58 11.22
C ASN A 28 3.36 5.48 11.02
N ASN A 29 4.35 5.42 11.93
CA ASN A 29 5.58 6.21 11.85
C ASN A 29 6.77 5.39 11.30
N GLN A 30 6.51 4.44 10.41
CA GLN A 30 7.53 3.58 9.79
C GLN A 30 7.67 3.82 8.29
N TRP A 31 8.81 3.45 7.72
CA TRP A 31 8.99 3.41 6.28
C TRP A 31 8.36 2.14 5.70
N GLY A 32 7.72 2.26 4.53
CA GLY A 32 7.03 1.15 3.87
C GLY A 32 7.34 1.10 2.39
N VAL A 33 7.40 -0.12 1.84
CA VAL A 33 7.59 -0.39 0.42
C VAL A 33 6.36 -1.15 -0.08
N LEU A 34 5.64 -0.54 -1.03
CA LEU A 34 4.52 -1.17 -1.73
C LEU A 34 4.97 -1.62 -3.11
N PHE A 35 4.73 -2.89 -3.44
CA PHE A 35 5.02 -3.44 -4.75
C PHE A 35 3.85 -4.33 -5.20
N SER A 36 3.73 -4.49 -6.51
CA SER A 36 2.73 -5.36 -7.14
C SER A 36 3.42 -6.39 -8.02
N HIS A 37 2.78 -7.54 -8.21
CA HIS A 37 3.13 -8.52 -9.24
C HIS A 37 1.93 -8.72 -10.18
N PRO A 38 2.13 -9.19 -11.43
CA PRO A 38 1.05 -9.29 -12.42
C PRO A 38 -0.04 -10.30 -12.03
N LYS A 39 0.37 -11.46 -11.51
CA LYS A 39 -0.52 -12.54 -11.09
C LYS A 39 0.22 -13.47 -10.11
N ASP A 40 -0.52 -14.22 -9.31
CA ASP A 40 0.05 -15.33 -8.54
C ASP A 40 0.48 -16.47 -9.48
N PHE A 41 1.58 -17.17 -9.15
CA PHE A 41 2.12 -18.32 -9.90
C PHE A 41 2.49 -18.03 -11.36
N THR A 42 3.16 -16.89 -11.60
CA THR A 42 3.70 -16.47 -12.90
C THR A 42 5.09 -15.86 -12.76
#